data_AF-A0A8J8EE10-F1
#
_entry.id   AF-A0A8J8EE10-F1
#
_cell.length_a   1.000
_cell.length_b   1.000
_cell.length_c   1.000
_cell.angle_alpha   90.00
_cell.angle_beta   90.00
_cell.angle_gamma   90.00
#
_symmetry.space_group_name_H-M   'P 1'
#
loop_
_entity.id
_entity.type
_entity.pdbx_description
1 polymer ?
#
loop_
_entity_poly.entity_id
_entity_poly.type
_entity_poly.pdbx_seq_one_letter_code
_entity_poly.pdbx_strand_id
1 'polypeptide(L)'
;MNLAVTVLIDERGDMLKGIAAEHSTGKNRADAIGKAVERLNSSLPPGARVVDFEIGTYITPVTRRTYAVAVAVYNAPLEIKPLSEYSIGERRELLARVLRDFNYNPRVLNISEIARMFGVSRDSIYYDIEQIMKERKKGR
;
A
#
# COMPACT_ATOMS: atom_id res chain seq x y z
N MET A 1 27.75 -13.27 -5.29
CA MET A 1 26.64 -12.72 -6.11
C MET A 1 26.24 -11.43 -5.43
N ASN A 2 26.32 -10.30 -6.14
CA ASN A 2 25.86 -9.02 -5.62
C ASN A 2 24.46 -8.78 -6.19
N LEU A 3 23.48 -8.60 -5.33
CA LEU A 3 22.09 -8.30 -5.70
C LEU A 3 21.88 -6.81 -5.44
N ALA A 4 21.33 -6.07 -6.40
CA ALA A 4 21.20 -4.62 -6.30
C ALA A 4 19.79 -4.19 -6.73
N VAL A 5 19.05 -3.61 -5.80
CA VAL A 5 17.66 -3.22 -5.99
C VAL A 5 17.53 -1.70 -5.91
N THR A 6 16.82 -1.08 -6.85
CA THR A 6 16.56 0.37 -6.86
C THR A 6 15.10 0.63 -6.55
N VAL A 7 14.82 1.44 -5.52
CA VAL A 7 13.44 1.73 -5.08
C VAL A 7 13.05 3.14 -5.50
N LEU A 8 11.96 3.25 -6.27
CA LEU A 8 11.32 4.52 -6.57
C LEU A 8 10.10 4.71 -5.65
N ILE A 9 10.18 5.68 -4.74
CA ILE A 9 9.15 5.96 -3.74
C ILE A 9 8.25 7.09 -4.26
N ASP A 10 6.99 6.79 -4.57
CA ASP A 10 5.99 7.83 -4.86
C ASP A 10 5.41 8.40 -3.56
N GLU A 11 5.67 9.67 -3.27
CA GLU A 11 5.20 10.36 -2.05
C GLU A 11 3.73 10.79 -2.12
N ARG A 12 3.07 10.68 -3.28
CA ARG A 12 1.70 11.16 -3.49
C ARG A 12 0.63 10.24 -2.93
N GLY A 13 0.97 8.98 -2.63
CA GLY A 13 0.05 7.97 -2.14
C GLY A 13 0.51 7.36 -0.81
N ASP A 14 -0.41 7.30 0.15
CA ASP A 14 -0.23 6.57 1.40
C ASP A 14 -0.33 5.06 1.11
N MET A 15 0.81 4.38 1.05
CA MET A 15 0.91 2.95 0.78
C MET A 15 1.98 2.34 1.68
N LEU A 16 1.79 1.08 2.06
CA LEU A 16 2.82 0.28 2.72
C LEU A 16 3.87 -0.10 1.68
N LYS A 17 5.06 0.51 1.78
CA LYS A 17 6.18 0.26 0.87
C LYS A 17 7.09 -0.77 1.52
N GLY A 18 7.51 -1.79 0.78
CA GLY A 18 8.29 -2.89 1.34
C GLY A 18 9.18 -3.59 0.33
N ILE A 19 10.11 -4.37 0.87
CA ILE A 19 10.96 -5.30 0.12
C ILE A 19 10.68 -6.69 0.69
N ALA A 20 10.32 -7.62 -0.19
CA ALA A 20 10.18 -9.04 0.14
C ALA A 20 11.34 -9.80 -0.50
N ALA A 21 11.97 -10.69 0.26
CA ALA A 21 13.08 -11.51 -0.21
C ALA A 21 12.87 -12.95 0.22
N GLU A 22 12.79 -13.85 -0.75
CA GLU A 22 12.54 -15.27 -0.51
C GLU A 22 13.58 -16.12 -1.24
N HIS A 23 13.81 -17.31 -0.69
CA HIS A 23 14.79 -18.23 -1.26
C HIS A 23 14.29 -19.66 -1.30
N SER A 24 14.90 -20.45 -2.18
CA SER A 24 14.55 -21.85 -2.35
C SER A 24 15.74 -22.67 -2.84
N THR A 25 15.59 -23.99 -2.77
CA THR A 25 16.51 -24.95 -3.38
C THR A 25 15.73 -25.91 -4.28
N GLY A 26 16.26 -26.19 -5.47
CA GLY A 26 15.66 -27.07 -6.45
C GLY A 26 16.64 -28.03 -7.11
N LYS A 27 16.09 -29.07 -7.75
CA LYS A 27 16.87 -30.06 -8.53
C LYS A 27 17.51 -29.44 -9.76
N ASN A 28 16.89 -28.41 -10.32
CA ASN A 28 17.38 -27.64 -11.46
C ASN A 28 17.00 -26.16 -11.28
N ARG A 29 17.46 -25.31 -12.20
CA ARG A 29 17.23 -23.87 -12.14
C ARG A 29 15.75 -23.49 -12.15
N ALA A 30 14.95 -24.13 -13.01
CA ALA A 30 13.52 -23.85 -13.11
C ALA A 30 12.76 -24.21 -11.83
N ASP A 31 13.07 -25.37 -11.25
CA ASP A 31 12.48 -25.86 -10.00
C ASP A 31 12.83 -24.93 -8.81
N ALA A 32 14.07 -24.45 -8.74
CA ALA A 32 14.46 -23.49 -7.71
C ALA A 32 13.74 -22.15 -7.91
N ILE A 33 13.78 -21.57 -9.10
CA ILE A 33 13.13 -20.28 -9.37
C ILE A 33 11.62 -20.37 -9.08
N GLY A 34 10.94 -21.41 -9.55
CA GLY A 34 9.50 -21.59 -9.32
C GLY A 34 9.13 -21.58 -7.84
N LYS A 35 9.86 -22.35 -7.02
CA LYS A 35 9.64 -22.37 -5.56
C LYS A 35 9.95 -21.05 -4.87
N ALA A 36 10.98 -20.32 -5.33
CA ALA A 36 11.33 -19.03 -4.75
C ALA A 36 10.24 -17.99 -5.05
N VAL A 37 9.71 -17.99 -6.28
CA VAL A 37 8.61 -17.11 -6.70
C VAL A 37 7.30 -17.45 -6.00
N GLU A 38 6.95 -18.73 -5.84
CA GLU A 38 5.75 -19.12 -5.08
C GLU A 38 5.79 -18.63 -3.63
N ARG A 39 6.94 -18.78 -2.96
CA ARG A 39 7.14 -18.26 -1.60
C ARG A 39 7.03 -16.75 -1.57
N LEU A 40 7.68 -16.08 -2.52
CA LEU A 40 7.64 -14.62 -2.62
C LEU A 40 6.20 -14.12 -2.80
N ASN A 41 5.44 -14.70 -3.73
CA ASN A 41 4.04 -14.34 -3.95
C ASN A 41 3.17 -14.57 -2.71
N SER A 42 3.44 -15.62 -1.95
CA SER A 42 2.72 -15.93 -0.71
C SER A 42 3.06 -14.98 0.44
N SER A 43 4.24 -14.34 0.39
CA SER A 43 4.70 -13.36 1.39
C SER A 43 4.21 -11.94 1.13
N LEU A 44 3.73 -11.64 -0.08
CA LEU A 44 3.27 -10.30 -0.45
C LEU A 44 1.91 -9.98 0.19
N PRO A 45 1.72 -8.75 0.70
CA PRO A 45 0.41 -8.33 1.21
C PRO A 45 -0.69 -8.38 0.14
N PRO A 46 -1.97 -8.58 0.52
CA PRO A 46 -3.09 -8.51 -0.40
C PRO A 46 -3.14 -7.18 -1.15
N GLY A 47 -3.30 -7.23 -2.47
CA GLY A 47 -3.34 -6.03 -3.32
C GLY A 47 -1.99 -5.33 -3.48
N ALA A 48 -0.88 -5.94 -3.05
CA ALA A 48 0.46 -5.42 -3.30
C ALA A 48 0.75 -5.34 -4.82
N ARG A 49 1.26 -4.18 -5.24
CA ARG A 49 1.77 -3.93 -6.57
C ARG A 49 3.29 -4.04 -6.55
N VAL A 50 3.83 -5.03 -7.25
CA VAL A 50 5.28 -5.17 -7.47
C VAL A 50 5.75 -4.06 -8.40
N VAL A 51 6.78 -3.33 -7.97
CA VAL A 51 7.37 -2.20 -8.68
C VAL A 51 8.63 -2.65 -9.42
N ASP A 52 9.42 -3.51 -8.79
CA ASP A 52 10.64 -4.08 -9.35
C ASP A 52 10.91 -5.45 -8.73
N PHE A 53 11.64 -6.31 -9.45
CA PHE A 53 12.03 -7.64 -8.95
C PHE A 53 13.35 -8.12 -9.55
N GLU A 54 14.12 -8.88 -8.77
CA GLU A 54 15.36 -9.52 -9.22
C GLU A 54 15.43 -10.97 -8.75
N ILE A 55 15.94 -11.86 -9.59
CA ILE A 55 16.13 -13.28 -9.27
C ILE A 55 17.57 -13.69 -9.54
N GLY A 56 18.27 -14.08 -8.49
CA GLY A 56 19.62 -14.63 -8.54
C GLY A 56 19.61 -16.13 -8.35
N THR A 57 20.46 -16.86 -9.09
CA THR A 57 20.62 -18.31 -8.90
C THR A 57 22.07 -18.70 -8.78
N TYR A 58 22.35 -19.69 -7.94
CA TYR A 58 23.67 -20.28 -7.75
C TYR A 58 23.57 -21.80 -7.74
N ILE A 59 24.48 -22.49 -8.44
CA ILE A 59 24.53 -23.95 -8.43
C ILE A 59 25.58 -24.37 -7.40
N THR A 60 25.15 -25.15 -6.42
CA THR A 60 26.05 -25.66 -5.38
C THR A 60 27.02 -26.70 -5.97
N PRO A 61 28.35 -26.55 -5.79
CA PRO A 61 29.34 -27.42 -6.43
C PRO A 61 29.24 -28.88 -5.99
N VAL A 62 28.92 -29.09 -4.71
CA VAL A 62 28.89 -30.44 -4.09
C VAL A 62 27.60 -31.17 -4.42
N THR A 63 26.45 -30.54 -4.16
CA THR A 63 25.15 -31.23 -4.31
C THR A 63 24.54 -31.11 -5.70
N ARG A 64 25.13 -30.25 -6.57
CA ARG A 64 24.58 -29.85 -7.87
C ARG A 64 23.15 -29.32 -7.82
N ARG A 65 22.63 -29.00 -6.63
CA ARG A 65 21.32 -28.35 -6.46
C ARG A 65 21.44 -26.89 -6.81
N THR A 66 20.37 -26.36 -7.41
CA THR A 66 20.27 -24.93 -7.69
C THR A 66 19.62 -24.23 -6.51
N TYR A 67 20.28 -23.20 -5.99
CA TYR A 67 19.74 -22.26 -5.05
C TYR A 67 19.23 -21.04 -5.81
N ALA A 68 18.05 -20.54 -5.45
CA ALA A 68 17.46 -19.35 -6.03
C ALA A 68 17.09 -18.37 -4.91
N VAL A 69 17.34 -17.09 -5.16
CA VAL A 69 16.88 -15.97 -4.32
C VAL A 69 16.06 -15.07 -5.22
N ALA A 70 14.85 -14.75 -4.80
CA ALA A 70 13.96 -13.82 -5.47
C ALA A 70 13.70 -12.64 -4.52
N VAL A 71 13.87 -11.43 -5.01
CA VAL A 71 13.60 -10.19 -4.27
C VAL A 71 12.62 -9.36 -5.06
N ALA A 72 11.60 -8.83 -4.39
CA ALA A 72 10.62 -7.92 -4.98
C ALA A 72 10.47 -6.67 -4.11
N VAL A 73 10.35 -5.54 -4.78
CA VAL A 73 9.95 -4.26 -4.19
C VAL A 73 8.47 -4.08 -4.47
N TYR A 74 7.69 -3.73 -3.46
CA TYR A 74 6.24 -3.60 -3.61
C TYR A 74 5.68 -2.37 -2.89
N ASN A 75 4.54 -1.90 -3.41
CA ASN A 75 3.65 -0.96 -2.75
C ASN A 75 2.33 -1.69 -2.48
N ALA A 76 1.91 -1.78 -1.22
CA ALA A 76 0.63 -2.35 -0.84
C ALA A 76 -0.31 -1.28 -0.30
N PRO A 77 -1.63 -1.39 -0.52
CA PRO A 77 -2.59 -0.50 0.14
C PRO A 77 -2.46 -0.65 1.66
N LEU A 78 -2.40 0.48 2.38
CA LEU A 78 -2.53 0.51 3.84
C LEU A 78 -3.97 0.10 4.15
N GLU A 79 -4.20 -1.16 4.50
CA GLU A 79 -5.48 -1.74 4.97
C GLU A 79 -6.76 -1.20 4.33
N ILE A 80 -7.43 -2.03 3.53
CA ILE A 80 -8.81 -1.77 3.06
C ILE A 80 -9.77 -2.02 4.23
N LYS A 81 -9.67 -1.26 5.33
CA LYS A 81 -10.78 -1.22 6.27
C LYS A 81 -11.93 -0.47 5.59
N PRO A 82 -13.17 -0.99 5.66
CA PRO A 82 -14.29 -0.31 5.05
C PRO A 82 -14.43 1.09 5.66
N LEU A 83 -14.85 2.07 4.85
CA LEU A 83 -14.99 3.46 5.29
C LEU A 83 -15.93 3.59 6.50
N SER A 84 -16.85 2.65 6.69
CA SER A 84 -17.71 2.54 7.88
C SER A 84 -16.95 2.31 9.20
N GLU A 85 -15.74 1.78 9.15
CA GLU A 85 -14.89 1.51 10.31
C GLU A 85 -13.89 2.65 10.59
N TYR A 86 -13.95 3.74 9.83
CA TYR A 86 -13.09 4.89 10.08
C TYR A 86 -13.52 5.60 11.37
N SER A 87 -12.53 5.86 12.24
CA SER A 87 -12.73 6.75 13.37
C SER A 87 -13.04 8.17 12.90
N ILE A 88 -13.54 9.01 13.82
CA ILE A 88 -13.83 10.42 13.52
C ILE A 88 -12.57 11.15 13.02
N GLY A 89 -11.41 10.86 13.60
CA GLY A 89 -10.14 11.47 13.20
C GLY A 89 -9.75 11.12 11.77
N GLU A 90 -9.77 9.83 11.43
CA GLU A 90 -9.41 9.34 10.10
C GLU A 90 -10.38 9.83 9.02
N ARG A 91 -11.68 9.85 9.34
CA ARG A 91 -12.69 10.42 8.44
C ARG A 91 -12.42 11.90 8.17
N ARG A 92 -12.11 12.69 9.21
CA ARG A 92 -11.77 14.12 9.05
C ARG A 92 -10.51 14.32 8.25
N GLU A 93 -9.49 13.50 8.47
CA GLU A 93 -8.24 13.57 7.72
C GLU A 93 -8.47 13.34 6.23
N LEU A 94 -9.23 12.29 5.89
CA LEU A 94 -9.57 11.97 4.51
C LEU A 94 -10.42 13.09 3.86
N LEU A 95 -11.44 13.59 4.56
CA LEU A 95 -12.24 14.73 4.11
C LEU A 95 -11.39 15.99 3.93
N ALA A 96 -10.42 16.25 4.81
CA ALA A 96 -9.54 17.40 4.73
C ALA A 96 -8.57 17.33 3.54
N ARG A 97 -8.06 16.13 3.20
CA ARG A 97 -7.26 15.91 1.98
C ARG A 97 -8.09 16.23 0.74
N VAL A 98 -9.28 15.64 0.60
CA VAL A 98 -10.16 15.90 -0.54
C VAL A 98 -10.54 17.37 -0.63
N LEU A 99 -10.93 18.00 0.48
CA LEU A 99 -11.27 19.42 0.50
C LEU A 99 -10.08 20.28 0.05
N ARG A 100 -8.85 19.96 0.46
CA ARG A 100 -7.64 20.70 0.05
C ARG A 100 -7.47 20.72 -1.46
N ASP A 101 -7.68 19.59 -2.13
CA ASP A 101 -7.55 19.47 -3.59
C ASP A 101 -8.58 20.34 -4.33
N PHE A 102 -9.74 20.60 -3.70
CA PHE A 102 -10.77 21.49 -4.22
C PHE A 102 -10.77 22.88 -3.55
N ASN A 103 -9.60 23.37 -3.12
CA ASN A 103 -9.44 24.69 -2.50
C ASN A 103 -10.37 24.94 -1.29
N TYR A 104 -10.66 23.88 -0.55
CA TYR A 104 -11.58 23.84 0.59
C TYR A 104 -12.99 24.29 0.24
N ASN A 105 -13.48 24.00 -0.96
CA ASN A 105 -14.87 24.25 -1.34
C ASN A 105 -15.76 23.07 -0.96
N PRO A 106 -16.56 23.12 0.12
CA PRO A 106 -17.41 22.00 0.54
C PRO A 106 -18.58 21.74 -0.42
N ARG A 107 -18.92 22.68 -1.31
CA ARG A 107 -20.03 22.52 -2.25
C ARG A 107 -19.78 21.47 -3.33
N VAL A 108 -18.52 21.06 -3.53
CA VAL A 108 -18.15 20.01 -4.48
C VAL A 108 -18.43 18.61 -3.95
N LEU A 109 -18.73 18.48 -2.66
CA LEU A 109 -18.92 17.20 -1.99
C LEU A 109 -20.40 16.79 -2.00
N ASN A 110 -20.67 15.55 -2.42
CA ASN A 110 -21.99 14.94 -2.24
C ASN A 110 -22.10 14.40 -0.80
N ILE A 111 -22.62 15.24 0.11
CA ILE A 111 -22.73 14.91 1.54
C ILE A 111 -23.56 13.64 1.78
N SER A 112 -24.61 13.41 0.99
CA SER A 112 -25.47 12.24 1.14
C SER A 112 -24.74 10.94 0.82
N GLU A 113 -23.93 10.92 -0.25
CA GLU A 113 -23.15 9.75 -0.63
C GLU A 113 -22.00 9.50 0.34
N ILE A 114 -21.31 10.56 0.75
CA ILE A 114 -20.23 10.49 1.74
C ILE A 114 -20.74 9.91 3.06
N ALA A 115 -21.87 10.41 3.55
CA ALA A 115 -22.51 9.90 4.77
C ALA A 115 -22.81 8.39 4.66
N ARG A 116 -23.32 7.94 3.51
CA ARG A 116 -23.57 6.52 3.23
C ARG A 116 -22.28 5.69 3.23
N MET A 117 -21.24 6.17 2.57
CA MET A 117 -19.94 5.48 2.49
C MET A 117 -19.29 5.29 3.85
N PHE A 118 -19.34 6.31 4.71
CA PHE A 118 -18.81 6.26 6.08
C PHE A 118 -19.77 5.63 7.09
N GLY A 119 -20.98 5.23 6.69
CA GLY A 119 -21.98 4.66 7.61
C GLY A 119 -22.45 5.63 8.71
N VAL A 120 -22.42 6.94 8.46
CA VAL A 120 -22.79 7.98 9.44
C VAL A 120 -23.92 8.87 8.95
N SER A 121 -24.44 9.73 9.84
CA SER A 121 -25.45 10.73 9.46
C SER A 121 -24.85 11.86 8.63
N ARG A 122 -25.69 12.52 7.81
CA ARG A 122 -25.30 13.75 7.08
C ARG A 122 -24.81 14.84 8.03
N ASP A 123 -25.44 14.96 9.19
CA ASP A 123 -25.08 15.94 10.22
C ASP A 123 -23.67 15.72 10.77
N SER A 124 -23.24 14.45 10.88
CA SER A 124 -21.87 14.11 11.26
C SER A 124 -20.86 14.64 10.25
N ILE A 125 -21.14 14.48 8.95
CA ILE A 125 -20.28 14.99 7.88
C ILE A 125 -20.27 16.52 7.87
N TYR A 126 -21.41 17.19 8.07
CA TYR A 126 -21.47 18.65 8.19
C TYR A 126 -20.61 19.14 9.36
N TYR A 127 -20.71 18.49 10.52
CA TYR A 127 -19.91 18.83 11.69
C TYR A 127 -18.41 18.64 11.43
N ASP A 128 -18.02 17.54 10.77
CA ASP A 128 -16.62 17.28 10.44
C ASP A 128 -16.04 18.33 9.49
N ILE A 129 -16.78 18.71 8.45
CA ILE A 129 -16.40 19.80 7.55
C ILE A 129 -16.25 21.11 8.32
N GLU A 130 -17.18 21.41 9.23
CA GLU A 130 -17.11 22.62 10.05
C GLU A 130 -15.85 22.66 10.91
N GLN A 131 -15.48 21.54 11.54
CA GLN A 131 -14.25 21.42 12.33
C GLN A 131 -13.00 21.61 11.47
N ILE A 132 -12.92 20.97 10.31
CA ILE A 132 -11.81 21.14 9.36
C ILE A 132 -11.64 22.61 8.96
N MET A 133 -12.74 23.32 8.71
CA MET A 133 -12.70 24.75 8.36
C MET A 133 -12.27 25.64 9.53
N LYS A 134 -12.67 25.30 10.76
CA LYS A 134 -12.25 25.99 11.98
C LYS A 134 -10.76 25.82 12.26
N GLU A 135 -10.25 24.60 12.14
CA GLU A 135 -8.83 24.26 12.33
C GLU A 135 -7.95 24.99 11.32
N ARG A 136 -8.36 25.02 10.03
CA ARG A 136 -7.65 25.79 9.00
C ARG A 136 -7.57 27.29 9.32
N LYS A 137 -8.64 27.88 9.86
CA LYS A 137 -8.65 29.32 10.22
C LYS A 137 -7.73 29.63 11.40
N LYS A 138 -7.48 28.68 12.30
CA LYS A 138 -6.57 28.85 13.45
C LYS A 138 -5.10 28.64 13.10
N GLY A 139 -4.80 27.87 12.05
CA GLY A 139 -3.43 27.63 11.57
C GLY A 139 -2.89 28.67 10.58
N ARG A 140 -3.59 29.80 10.40
CA ARG A 140 -3.14 31.00 9.68
C ARG A 140 -2.86 32.09 10.69
#